data_AF-A0AB37U1S8-F1
#
_entry.id   AF-A0AB37U1S8-F1
#
_cell.length_a   1.000
_cell.length_b   1.000
_cell.length_c   1.000
_cell.angle_alpha   90.00
_cell.angle_beta   90.00
_cell.angle_gamma   90.00
#
_symmetry.space_group_name_H-M   'P 1'
#
loop_
_entity.id
_entity.type
_entity.pdbx_description
1 polymer ?
#
loop_
_entity_poly.entity_id
_entity_poly.type
_entity_poly.pdbx_seq_one_letter_code
_entity_poly.pdbx_strand_id
1 'polypeptide(L)'
;MSTAILPAAAAPPATAPEAPAATSAAAPTVSKTTPIAPETTAVASEARARRSDRALSVVAYVGGGILAGIGFTGSYKTLRDLAFNRGFGDFAYAFPIGLDAGIVVLYALDLVMVRRHTPWPMLRTLAHLLTMATIVFNAAAAPGPVTADPVGTGMHAVIPLMFIATVEAARRLVVRASDVELGRDSQGVPLARWLLSPGRTAALWRRMKLWGTGSYQETVQIEQERTVYAAMLQRKYGRGWRRRAQADELLPLTMARYGLTVDEALALPRQAKEAEQLRAEENERLELEAAARAEQRAAERRMASIRTKSDIRAAEIAAQADENTAVAQAQAAVTEAQAVAEAQARIAQEAAQAIESADAAEADRRAAEAEKAAAEARARAAEVTRAAAEVEAAAAEAADRAAAADRRRALLEKQAADDEQYAAELKRHAAEARAAAAEAEARAVEAEDLLKLTPRERAVRKVARTVLAHHAGQTDQLPIASIADAFGVSESTASEYRKEAAALIAGGYRNH
;
A
#
# COMPACT_ATOMS: atom_id res chain seq x y z
N MET A 1 6.93 64.11 -67.20
CA MET A 1 7.74 63.41 -68.21
C MET A 1 7.97 62.00 -67.72
N SER A 2 7.69 61.00 -68.57
CA SER A 2 7.98 59.55 -68.41
C SER A 2 7.25 58.80 -67.28
N THR A 3 6.66 57.62 -67.45
CA THR A 3 6.44 56.74 -68.61
C THR A 3 5.32 55.76 -68.22
N ALA A 4 4.57 55.29 -69.21
CA ALA A 4 3.51 54.29 -69.11
C ALA A 4 4.00 52.89 -68.70
N ILE A 5 3.09 52.03 -68.23
CA ILE A 5 2.94 50.60 -68.62
C ILE A 5 1.52 50.13 -68.25
N LEU A 6 0.87 49.43 -69.20
CA LEU A 6 -0.47 48.84 -69.20
C LEU A 6 -0.59 47.56 -68.33
N PRO A 7 -1.82 47.09 -68.01
CA PRO A 7 -2.09 46.04 -67.02
C PRO A 7 -2.10 44.63 -67.62
N ALA A 8 -1.80 43.61 -66.79
CA ALA A 8 -1.90 42.20 -67.15
C ALA A 8 -2.99 41.47 -66.34
N ALA A 9 -3.96 40.96 -67.09
CA ALA A 9 -4.84 39.79 -66.96
C ALA A 9 -5.25 39.20 -65.59
N ALA A 10 -6.56 38.92 -65.52
CA ALA A 10 -7.30 38.30 -64.45
C ALA A 10 -7.04 36.77 -64.30
N ALA A 11 -7.10 36.31 -63.06
CA ALA A 11 -7.34 34.92 -62.67
C ALA A 11 -8.53 34.89 -61.67
N PRO A 12 -9.50 33.96 -61.80
CA PRO A 12 -10.70 33.93 -60.97
C PRO A 12 -10.46 33.35 -59.55
N PRO A 13 -11.34 33.66 -58.58
CA PRO A 13 -11.02 33.62 -57.16
C PRO A 13 -11.15 32.24 -56.50
N ALA A 14 -10.25 32.02 -55.53
CA ALA A 14 -10.33 30.95 -54.54
C ALA A 14 -11.41 31.25 -53.48
N THR A 15 -12.18 30.25 -53.14
CA THR A 15 -13.25 30.24 -52.14
C THR A 15 -12.72 30.20 -50.70
N ALA A 16 -13.20 31.11 -49.86
CA ALA A 16 -13.24 31.02 -48.40
C ALA A 16 -14.35 31.99 -47.91
N PRO A 17 -14.78 31.98 -46.63
CA PRO A 17 -15.02 30.90 -45.68
C PRO A 17 -16.51 30.93 -45.21
N GLU A 18 -17.03 29.86 -44.58
CA GLU A 18 -18.37 29.93 -43.96
C GLU A 18 -18.39 29.38 -42.53
N ALA A 19 -18.75 30.29 -41.62
CA ALA A 19 -19.42 30.12 -40.33
C ALA A 19 -20.18 31.45 -40.10
N PRO A 20 -21.20 31.58 -39.22
CA PRO A 20 -21.85 30.61 -38.32
C PRO A 20 -23.41 30.65 -38.37
N ALA A 21 -24.11 29.72 -37.70
CA ALA A 21 -25.35 30.02 -36.96
C ALA A 21 -25.83 28.82 -36.13
N ALA A 22 -26.23 29.12 -34.90
CA ALA A 22 -26.81 28.21 -33.92
C ALA A 22 -28.35 28.28 -33.91
N THR A 23 -29.01 27.20 -33.47
CA THR A 23 -30.20 27.20 -32.59
C THR A 23 -30.49 25.73 -32.21
N SER A 24 -30.32 25.36 -30.94
CA SER A 24 -31.32 25.39 -29.85
C SER A 24 -32.30 24.21 -29.89
N ALA A 25 -32.00 23.19 -29.08
CA ALA A 25 -33.00 22.36 -28.40
C ALA A 25 -32.35 21.78 -27.14
N ALA A 26 -32.74 22.32 -25.98
CA ALA A 26 -32.41 21.79 -24.66
C ALA A 26 -33.51 20.82 -24.22
N ALA A 27 -33.13 19.66 -23.68
CA ALA A 27 -33.94 18.86 -22.78
C ALA A 27 -33.05 18.26 -21.69
N PRO A 28 -33.52 18.20 -20.43
CA PRO A 28 -32.67 17.99 -19.26
C PRO A 28 -32.50 16.49 -18.96
N THR A 29 -31.28 16.06 -18.67
CA THR A 29 -31.08 14.79 -17.95
C THR A 29 -30.20 15.04 -16.74
N VAL A 30 -30.90 15.02 -15.60
CA VAL A 30 -30.41 14.94 -14.24
C VAL A 30 -29.35 13.83 -14.14
N SER A 31 -28.27 14.15 -13.43
CA SER A 31 -27.23 13.23 -12.97
C SER A 31 -27.82 11.88 -12.56
N LYS A 32 -27.60 10.86 -13.40
CA LYS A 32 -27.70 9.48 -12.97
C LYS A 32 -26.39 9.13 -12.28
N THR A 33 -26.53 8.84 -10.99
CA THR A 33 -25.62 8.04 -10.18
C THR A 33 -24.87 7.01 -11.03
N THR A 34 -23.56 6.97 -10.88
CA THR A 34 -22.69 5.90 -11.38
C THR A 34 -23.39 4.54 -11.18
N PRO A 35 -23.57 3.71 -12.22
CA PRO A 35 -24.04 2.35 -12.01
C PRO A 35 -22.94 1.63 -11.23
N ILE A 36 -23.30 1.14 -10.04
CA ILE A 36 -22.49 0.17 -9.30
C ILE A 36 -22.27 -1.01 -10.24
N ALA A 37 -21.04 -1.14 -10.75
CA ALA A 37 -20.63 -2.35 -11.46
C ALA A 37 -20.87 -3.54 -10.52
N PRO A 38 -21.43 -4.67 -10.99
CA PRO A 38 -21.66 -5.82 -10.12
C PRO A 38 -20.32 -6.24 -9.50
N GLU A 39 -20.25 -6.35 -8.17
CA GLU A 39 -19.03 -6.74 -7.43
C GLU A 39 -18.33 -7.96 -8.05
N THR A 40 -19.09 -8.83 -8.71
CA THR A 40 -18.60 -10.00 -9.46
C THR A 40 -17.58 -9.65 -10.56
N THR A 41 -17.72 -8.54 -11.28
CA THR A 41 -16.75 -8.17 -12.34
C THR A 41 -15.49 -7.55 -11.76
N ALA A 42 -15.59 -6.79 -10.68
CA ALA A 42 -14.45 -6.26 -9.94
C ALA A 42 -13.62 -7.39 -9.32
N VAL A 43 -14.27 -8.34 -8.63
CA VAL A 43 -13.62 -9.51 -8.02
C VAL A 43 -12.97 -10.41 -9.07
N ALA A 44 -13.63 -10.63 -10.22
CA ALA A 44 -13.06 -11.41 -11.32
C ALA A 44 -11.87 -10.70 -11.99
N SER A 45 -11.93 -9.37 -12.15
CA SER A 45 -10.85 -8.53 -12.66
C SER A 45 -9.63 -8.58 -11.75
N GLU A 46 -9.83 -8.41 -10.44
CA GLU A 46 -8.76 -8.51 -9.46
C GLU A 46 -8.17 -9.92 -9.37
N ALA A 47 -9.00 -10.96 -9.43
CA ALA A 47 -8.52 -12.35 -9.45
C ALA A 47 -7.75 -12.68 -10.74
N ARG A 48 -8.12 -12.06 -11.87
CA ARG A 48 -7.37 -12.16 -13.13
C ARG A 48 -6.03 -11.41 -13.03
N ALA A 49 -6.03 -10.20 -12.49
CA ALA A 49 -4.82 -9.40 -12.27
C ALA A 49 -3.82 -10.11 -11.33
N ARG A 50 -4.31 -10.68 -10.22
CA ARG A 50 -3.49 -11.48 -9.29
C ARG A 50 -2.93 -12.75 -9.95
N ARG A 51 -3.70 -13.41 -10.82
CA ARG A 51 -3.21 -14.58 -11.58
C ARG A 51 -2.18 -14.20 -12.63
N SER A 52 -2.38 -13.10 -13.37
CA SER A 52 -1.39 -12.62 -14.34
C SER A 52 -0.10 -12.18 -13.66
N ASP A 53 -0.18 -11.53 -12.50
CA ASP A 53 0.99 -11.11 -11.73
C ASP A 53 1.80 -12.31 -11.21
N ARG A 54 1.12 -13.34 -10.69
CA ARG A 54 1.75 -14.61 -10.33
C ARG A 54 2.38 -15.32 -11.51
N ALA A 55 1.68 -15.39 -12.65
CA ALA A 55 2.22 -16.02 -13.86
C ALA A 55 3.47 -15.28 -14.37
N LEU A 56 3.45 -13.95 -14.39
CA LEU A 56 4.61 -13.12 -14.74
C LEU A 56 5.77 -13.34 -13.76
N SER A 57 5.49 -13.42 -12.46
CA SER A 57 6.50 -13.69 -11.43
C SER A 57 7.15 -15.06 -11.62
N VAL A 58 6.35 -16.11 -11.89
CA VAL A 58 6.85 -17.46 -12.19
C VAL A 58 7.73 -17.45 -13.44
N VAL A 59 7.27 -16.81 -14.52
CA VAL A 59 8.06 -16.68 -15.76
C VAL A 59 9.38 -15.94 -15.49
N ALA A 60 9.37 -14.88 -14.69
CA ALA A 60 10.57 -14.14 -14.33
C ALA A 60 11.55 -14.98 -13.49
N TYR A 61 11.07 -15.75 -12.52
CA TYR A 61 11.91 -16.63 -11.70
C TYR A 61 12.51 -17.78 -12.51
N VAL A 62 11.70 -18.46 -13.33
CA VAL A 62 12.15 -19.56 -14.18
C VAL A 62 13.12 -19.04 -15.24
N GLY A 63 12.78 -17.95 -15.92
CA GLY A 63 13.64 -17.31 -16.92
C GLY A 63 14.96 -16.82 -16.31
N GLY A 64 14.91 -16.19 -15.13
CA GLY A 64 16.10 -15.76 -14.40
C GLY A 64 16.99 -16.93 -13.95
N GLY A 65 16.39 -18.03 -13.49
CA GLY A 65 17.11 -19.24 -13.10
C GLY A 65 17.81 -19.92 -14.28
N ILE A 66 17.11 -20.05 -15.43
CA ILE A 66 17.69 -20.58 -16.67
C ILE A 66 18.86 -19.69 -17.13
N LEU A 67 18.67 -18.38 -17.14
CA LEU A 67 19.69 -17.44 -17.56
C LEU A 67 20.94 -17.48 -16.66
N ALA A 68 20.73 -17.58 -15.35
CA ALA A 68 21.82 -17.77 -14.39
C ALA A 68 22.56 -19.10 -14.64
N GLY A 69 21.85 -20.20 -14.90
CA GLY A 69 22.45 -21.49 -15.23
C GLY A 69 23.28 -21.47 -16.52
N ILE A 70 22.76 -20.84 -17.59
CA ILE A 70 23.49 -20.68 -18.86
C ILE A 70 24.73 -19.81 -18.66
N GLY A 71 24.60 -18.68 -17.95
CA GLY A 71 25.73 -17.80 -17.63
C GLY A 71 26.83 -18.50 -16.84
N PHE A 72 26.42 -19.26 -15.83
CA PHE A 72 27.32 -20.05 -15.00
C PHE A 72 28.09 -21.07 -15.84
N THR A 73 27.40 -21.90 -16.63
CA THR A 73 28.06 -22.92 -17.46
C THR A 73 29.02 -22.32 -18.49
N GLY A 74 28.66 -21.19 -19.11
CA GLY A 74 29.51 -20.48 -20.06
C GLY A 74 30.75 -19.84 -19.42
N SER A 75 30.61 -19.26 -18.22
CA SER A 75 31.69 -18.60 -17.49
C SER A 75 32.62 -19.61 -16.78
N TYR A 76 32.07 -20.73 -16.32
CA TYR A 76 32.77 -21.72 -15.50
C TYR A 76 34.03 -22.26 -16.17
N LYS A 77 33.93 -22.74 -17.42
CA LYS A 77 35.07 -23.31 -18.14
C LYS A 77 36.18 -22.28 -18.31
N THR A 78 35.81 -21.06 -18.69
CA THR A 78 36.71 -19.94 -18.95
C THR A 78 37.47 -19.51 -17.69
N LEU A 79 36.75 -19.30 -16.57
CA LEU A 79 37.34 -18.94 -15.28
C LEU A 79 38.19 -20.07 -14.70
N ARG A 80 37.76 -21.33 -14.87
CA ARG A 80 38.52 -22.51 -14.45
C ARG A 80 39.84 -22.60 -15.20
N ASP A 81 39.81 -22.47 -16.53
CA ASP A 81 41.00 -22.54 -17.37
C ASP A 81 41.95 -21.38 -17.06
N LEU A 82 41.42 -20.18 -16.82
CA LEU A 82 42.20 -19.03 -16.36
C LEU A 82 42.86 -19.30 -15.00
N ALA A 83 42.12 -19.80 -14.02
CA ALA A 83 42.66 -20.10 -12.69
C ALA A 83 43.73 -21.19 -12.76
N PHE A 84 43.52 -22.22 -13.57
CA PHE A 84 44.50 -23.28 -13.82
C PHE A 84 45.80 -22.70 -14.41
N ASN A 85 45.67 -21.86 -15.45
CA ASN A 85 46.82 -21.19 -16.09
C ASN A 85 47.55 -20.20 -15.18
N ARG A 86 46.88 -19.68 -14.14
CA ARG A 86 47.46 -18.80 -13.12
C ARG A 86 48.05 -19.55 -11.92
N GLY A 87 48.08 -20.88 -11.95
CA GLY A 87 48.75 -21.69 -10.94
C GLY A 87 47.90 -22.02 -9.70
N PHE A 88 46.58 -21.92 -9.78
CA PHE A 88 45.69 -22.29 -8.66
C PHE A 88 45.58 -23.80 -8.43
N GLY A 89 46.13 -24.65 -9.32
CA GLY A 89 46.07 -26.10 -9.20
C GLY A 89 44.65 -26.62 -9.13
N ASP A 90 44.38 -27.57 -8.22
CA ASP A 90 43.04 -28.15 -8.04
C ASP A 90 41.98 -27.13 -7.58
N PHE A 91 42.39 -26.01 -6.99
CA PHE A 91 41.46 -24.95 -6.61
C PHE A 91 40.83 -24.26 -7.84
N ALA A 92 41.40 -24.44 -9.04
CA ALA A 92 40.81 -23.93 -10.28
C ALA A 92 39.37 -24.41 -10.53
N TYR A 93 39.00 -25.59 -10.03
CA TYR A 93 37.61 -26.10 -10.10
C TYR A 93 36.67 -25.40 -9.11
N ALA A 94 37.17 -24.98 -7.95
CA ALA A 94 36.38 -24.31 -6.92
C ALA A 94 36.27 -22.80 -7.12
N PHE A 95 37.25 -22.17 -7.78
CA PHE A 95 37.31 -20.71 -7.95
C PHE A 95 36.07 -20.10 -8.63
N PRO A 96 35.59 -20.59 -9.79
CA PRO A 96 34.38 -20.02 -10.42
C PRO A 96 33.13 -20.20 -9.55
N ILE A 97 33.02 -21.35 -8.88
CA ILE A 97 31.91 -21.67 -7.97
C ILE A 97 31.90 -20.69 -6.81
N GLY A 98 33.04 -20.47 -6.17
CA GLY A 98 33.16 -19.54 -5.05
C GLY A 98 32.82 -18.10 -5.42
N LEU A 99 33.23 -17.66 -6.61
CA LEU A 99 32.95 -16.32 -7.12
C LEU A 99 31.44 -16.11 -7.34
N ASP A 100 30.79 -16.98 -8.11
CA ASP A 100 29.37 -16.86 -8.44
C ASP A 100 28.46 -17.14 -7.22
N ALA A 101 28.81 -18.11 -6.38
CA ALA A 101 28.11 -18.33 -5.12
C ALA A 101 28.24 -17.10 -4.20
N GLY A 102 29.41 -16.46 -4.16
CA GLY A 102 29.61 -15.21 -3.43
C GLY A 102 28.69 -14.09 -3.93
N ILE A 103 28.57 -13.92 -5.25
CA ILE A 103 27.66 -12.94 -5.86
C ILE A 103 26.20 -13.23 -5.46
N VAL A 104 25.75 -14.48 -5.58
CA VAL A 104 24.39 -14.90 -5.22
C VAL A 104 24.11 -14.65 -3.74
N VAL A 105 25.05 -15.01 -2.85
CA VAL A 105 24.90 -14.79 -1.40
C VAL A 105 24.84 -13.31 -1.06
N LEU A 106 25.68 -12.46 -1.67
CA LEU A 106 25.65 -11.01 -1.44
C LEU A 106 24.31 -10.39 -1.87
N TYR A 107 23.76 -10.81 -3.01
CA TYR A 107 22.45 -10.35 -3.44
C TYR A 107 21.31 -10.89 -2.58
N ALA A 108 21.36 -12.15 -2.18
CA ALA A 108 20.37 -12.74 -1.28
C ALA A 108 20.37 -11.99 0.06
N LEU A 109 21.55 -11.66 0.60
CA LEU A 109 21.67 -10.91 1.84
C LEU A 109 21.19 -9.46 1.68
N ASP A 110 21.48 -8.78 0.56
CA ASP A 110 20.92 -7.45 0.25
C ASP A 110 19.38 -7.49 0.23
N LEU A 111 18.78 -8.49 -0.45
CA LEU A 111 17.33 -8.69 -0.50
C LEU A 111 16.73 -8.95 0.89
N VAL A 112 17.36 -9.79 1.70
CA VAL A 112 16.94 -10.05 3.09
C VAL A 112 17.01 -8.77 3.91
N MET A 113 18.08 -7.99 3.79
CA MET A 113 18.24 -6.73 4.52
C MET A 113 17.23 -5.67 4.11
N VAL A 114 16.92 -5.56 2.82
CA VAL A 114 15.82 -4.71 2.33
C VAL A 114 14.48 -5.15 2.93
N ARG A 115 14.21 -6.46 2.97
CA ARG A 115 12.98 -6.99 3.58
C ARG A 115 12.92 -6.81 5.10
N ARG A 116 14.07 -6.67 5.77
CA ARG A 116 14.19 -6.31 7.20
C ARG A 116 14.30 -4.79 7.42
N HIS A 117 14.03 -3.98 6.40
CA HIS A 117 14.08 -2.51 6.46
C HIS A 117 15.44 -1.91 6.91
N THR A 118 16.53 -2.64 6.71
CA THR A 118 17.89 -2.19 7.06
C THR A 118 18.80 -2.29 5.82
N PRO A 119 18.54 -1.54 4.74
CA PRO A 119 19.28 -1.68 3.50
C PRO A 119 20.74 -1.27 3.69
N TRP A 120 21.68 -2.18 3.39
CA TRP A 120 23.11 -1.89 3.45
C TRP A 120 23.71 -1.91 2.04
N PRO A 121 23.83 -0.75 1.37
CA PRO A 121 24.20 -0.69 -0.05
C PRO A 121 25.60 -1.22 -0.36
N MET A 122 26.45 -1.44 0.65
CA MET A 122 27.80 -1.99 0.48
C MET A 122 27.78 -3.43 -0.03
N LEU A 123 26.81 -4.26 0.37
CA LEU A 123 26.70 -5.63 -0.15
C LEU A 123 26.47 -5.63 -1.66
N ARG A 124 25.59 -4.75 -2.12
CA ARG A 124 25.29 -4.58 -3.55
C ARG A 124 26.49 -4.05 -4.31
N THR A 125 27.18 -3.04 -3.78
CA THR A 125 28.40 -2.53 -4.41
C THR A 125 29.45 -3.64 -4.52
N LEU A 126 29.62 -4.46 -3.49
CA LEU A 126 30.54 -5.59 -3.51
C LEU A 126 30.12 -6.64 -4.54
N ALA A 127 28.83 -6.97 -4.63
CA ALA A 127 28.30 -7.89 -5.64
C ALA A 127 28.58 -7.38 -7.06
N HIS A 128 28.33 -6.09 -7.33
CA HIS A 128 28.63 -5.47 -8.62
C HIS A 128 30.13 -5.47 -8.94
N LEU A 129 30.98 -5.24 -7.94
CA LEU A 129 32.42 -5.32 -8.12
C LEU A 129 32.87 -6.75 -8.45
N LEU A 130 32.30 -7.76 -7.80
CA LEU A 130 32.59 -9.17 -8.11
C LEU A 130 32.10 -9.56 -9.51
N THR A 131 30.91 -9.12 -9.92
CA THR A 131 30.42 -9.36 -11.29
C THR A 131 31.28 -8.62 -12.32
N MET A 132 31.71 -7.38 -12.04
CA MET A 132 32.63 -6.66 -12.91
C MET A 132 33.98 -7.39 -13.02
N ALA A 133 34.51 -7.90 -11.92
CA ALA A 133 35.71 -8.73 -11.92
C ALA A 133 35.52 -10.00 -12.77
N THR A 134 34.35 -10.63 -12.69
CA THR A 134 33.98 -11.81 -13.51
C THR A 134 33.99 -11.49 -15.00
N ILE A 135 33.43 -10.34 -15.39
CA ILE A 135 33.47 -9.86 -16.78
C ILE A 135 34.91 -9.64 -17.24
N VAL A 136 35.74 -9.00 -16.40
CA VAL A 136 37.16 -8.76 -16.69
C VAL A 136 37.95 -10.08 -16.82
N PHE A 137 37.69 -11.06 -15.96
CA PHE A 137 38.34 -12.37 -16.04
C PHE A 137 37.94 -13.14 -17.30
N ASN A 138 36.65 -13.12 -17.67
CA ASN A 138 36.19 -13.72 -18.92
C ASN A 138 36.81 -13.04 -20.14
N ALA A 139 36.95 -11.71 -20.13
CA ALA A 139 37.66 -10.97 -21.17
C ALA A 139 39.15 -11.31 -21.24
N ALA A 140 39.81 -11.45 -20.07
CA ALA A 140 41.23 -11.77 -19.98
C ALA A 140 41.57 -13.22 -20.36
N ALA A 141 40.58 -14.10 -20.43
CA ALA A 141 40.73 -15.48 -20.85
C ALA A 141 40.55 -15.67 -22.38
N ALA A 142 40.12 -14.62 -23.10
CA ALA A 142 40.01 -14.67 -24.56
C ALA A 142 41.41 -14.73 -25.21
N PRO A 143 41.61 -15.52 -26.29
CA PRO A 143 42.91 -15.59 -26.97
C PRO A 143 43.21 -14.29 -27.74
N GLY A 144 44.01 -13.40 -27.15
CA GLY A 144 44.54 -12.19 -27.79
C GLY A 144 44.32 -10.90 -26.99
N PRO A 145 44.83 -9.75 -27.47
CA PRO A 145 44.53 -8.45 -26.88
C PRO A 145 43.02 -8.16 -26.94
N VAL A 146 42.45 -7.55 -25.90
CA VAL A 146 41.02 -7.16 -25.83
C VAL A 146 40.57 -6.30 -27.04
N THR A 147 41.50 -5.61 -27.68
CA THR A 147 41.28 -4.79 -28.89
C THR A 147 41.21 -5.59 -30.19
N ALA A 148 41.63 -6.85 -30.21
CA ALA A 148 41.67 -7.69 -31.41
C ALA A 148 40.30 -8.28 -31.77
N ASP A 149 39.47 -8.60 -30.76
CA ASP A 149 38.07 -8.97 -30.93
C ASP A 149 37.19 -8.33 -29.83
N PRO A 150 36.84 -7.05 -29.99
CA PRO A 150 35.97 -6.36 -29.03
C PRO A 150 34.54 -6.91 -29.02
N VAL A 151 34.10 -7.54 -30.11
CA VAL A 151 32.74 -8.10 -30.21
C VAL A 151 32.65 -9.43 -29.47
N GLY A 152 33.57 -10.37 -29.70
CA GLY A 152 33.61 -11.64 -28.96
C GLY A 152 33.81 -11.44 -27.46
N THR A 153 34.68 -10.51 -27.07
CA THR A 153 34.85 -10.12 -25.67
C THR A 153 33.56 -9.54 -25.07
N GLY A 154 32.85 -8.70 -25.82
CA GLY A 154 31.57 -8.11 -25.42
C GLY A 154 30.44 -9.12 -25.30
N MET A 155 30.39 -10.15 -26.16
CA MET A 155 29.34 -11.18 -26.15
C MET A 155 29.34 -11.99 -24.85
N HIS A 156 30.52 -12.24 -24.25
CA HIS A 156 30.62 -12.91 -22.95
C HIS A 156 30.19 -12.04 -21.76
N ALA A 157 30.13 -10.72 -21.91
CA ALA A 157 29.64 -9.80 -20.88
C ALA A 157 28.11 -9.69 -20.82
N VAL A 158 27.41 -10.11 -21.90
CA VAL A 158 25.94 -9.97 -22.01
C VAL A 158 25.23 -10.75 -20.92
N ILE A 159 25.63 -11.99 -20.65
CA ILE A 159 24.92 -12.83 -19.67
C ILE A 159 25.06 -12.28 -18.24
N PRO A 160 26.28 -11.91 -17.75
CA PRO A 160 26.42 -11.22 -16.46
C PRO A 160 25.62 -9.92 -16.36
N LEU A 161 25.57 -9.11 -17.41
CA LEU A 161 24.78 -7.87 -17.43
C LEU A 161 23.28 -8.13 -17.33
N MET A 162 22.77 -9.16 -18.03
CA MET A 162 21.37 -9.55 -17.92
C MET A 162 21.03 -10.11 -16.53
N PHE A 163 21.97 -10.82 -15.89
CA PHE A 163 21.83 -11.25 -14.50
C PHE A 163 21.70 -10.05 -13.55
N ILE A 164 22.60 -9.07 -13.64
CA ILE A 164 22.51 -7.82 -12.85
C ILE A 164 21.16 -7.13 -13.08
N ALA A 165 20.72 -7.01 -14.33
CA ALA A 165 19.44 -6.39 -14.67
C ALA A 165 18.25 -7.13 -14.04
N THR A 166 18.27 -8.46 -14.05
CA THR A 166 17.22 -9.31 -13.46
C THR A 166 17.16 -9.15 -11.94
N VAL A 167 18.31 -9.16 -11.26
CA VAL A 167 18.39 -9.00 -9.81
C VAL A 167 18.00 -7.57 -9.39
N GLU A 168 18.43 -6.55 -10.13
CA GLU A 168 18.06 -5.15 -9.87
C GLU A 168 16.54 -4.93 -10.07
N ALA A 169 15.93 -5.58 -11.06
CA ALA A 169 14.49 -5.58 -11.25
C ALA A 169 13.77 -6.25 -10.06
N ALA A 170 14.22 -7.45 -9.65
CA ALA A 170 13.67 -8.15 -8.49
C ALA A 170 13.78 -7.30 -7.21
N ARG A 171 14.91 -6.66 -6.99
CA ARG A 171 15.13 -5.74 -5.87
C ARG A 171 14.16 -4.56 -5.90
N ARG A 172 13.95 -3.92 -7.06
CA ARG A 172 12.98 -2.81 -7.19
C ARG A 172 11.57 -3.25 -6.83
N LEU A 173 11.17 -4.47 -7.23
CA LEU A 173 9.88 -5.04 -6.84
C LEU A 173 9.77 -5.26 -5.33
N VAL A 174 10.80 -5.82 -4.69
CA VAL A 174 10.81 -6.04 -3.23
C VAL A 174 10.80 -4.73 -2.45
N VAL A 175 11.58 -3.72 -2.87
CA VAL A 175 11.57 -2.39 -2.26
C VAL A 175 10.19 -1.77 -2.41
N ARG A 176 9.58 -1.81 -3.60
CA ARG A 176 8.24 -1.25 -3.83
C ARG A 176 7.17 -1.97 -3.01
N ALA A 177 7.23 -3.29 -2.91
CA ALA A 177 6.32 -4.06 -2.06
C ALA A 177 6.47 -3.68 -0.58
N SER A 178 7.71 -3.51 -0.11
CA SER A 178 8.00 -3.09 1.27
C SER A 178 7.52 -1.66 1.55
N ASP A 179 7.67 -0.75 0.60
CA ASP A 179 7.18 0.63 0.70
C ASP A 179 5.65 0.67 0.78
N VAL A 180 4.96 -0.14 -0.03
CA VAL A 180 3.49 -0.28 -0.01
C VAL A 180 3.02 -0.87 1.32
N GLU A 181 3.70 -1.89 1.85
CA GLU A 181 3.38 -2.51 3.15
C GLU A 181 3.51 -1.51 4.32
N LEU A 182 4.45 -0.57 4.23
CA LEU A 182 4.65 0.50 5.21
C LEU A 182 3.77 1.74 4.97
N GLY A 183 2.89 1.71 3.97
CA GLY A 183 2.07 2.87 3.59
C GLY A 183 2.87 4.06 3.07
N ARG A 184 4.14 3.86 2.71
CA ARG A 184 5.02 4.91 2.17
C ARG A 184 4.87 4.95 0.66
N ASP A 185 4.15 5.94 0.12
CA ASP A 185 4.19 6.16 -1.33
C ASP A 185 5.46 6.95 -1.72
N SER A 186 6.61 6.27 -1.68
CA SER A 186 7.93 6.85 -1.96
C SER A 186 8.20 7.01 -3.46
N GLN A 187 7.31 7.67 -4.19
CA GLN A 187 7.54 7.96 -5.61
C GLN A 187 8.52 9.12 -5.74
N GLY A 188 9.72 8.83 -6.26
CA GLY A 188 10.70 9.85 -6.63
C GLY A 188 10.24 10.71 -7.81
N VAL A 189 10.92 11.84 -8.01
CA VAL A 189 10.59 12.75 -9.11
C VAL A 189 10.89 12.09 -10.47
N PRO A 190 9.94 12.06 -11.43
CA PRO A 190 10.14 11.40 -12.72
C PRO A 190 11.35 11.94 -13.50
N LEU A 191 12.13 11.03 -14.10
CA LEU A 191 13.30 11.38 -14.92
C LEU A 191 12.94 12.29 -16.11
N ALA A 192 11.78 12.07 -16.73
CA ALA A 192 11.31 12.93 -17.82
C ALA A 192 11.18 14.40 -17.38
N ARG A 193 10.82 14.66 -16.13
CA ARG A 193 10.70 16.02 -15.58
C ARG A 193 12.07 16.67 -15.35
N TRP A 194 13.05 15.88 -14.92
CA TRP A 194 14.45 16.31 -14.84
C TRP A 194 14.98 16.77 -16.20
N LEU A 195 14.65 16.05 -17.27
CA LEU A 195 15.03 16.41 -18.63
C LEU A 195 14.30 17.67 -19.12
N LEU A 196 12.98 17.75 -18.93
CA LEU A 196 12.15 18.83 -19.45
C LEU A 196 12.26 20.13 -18.63
N SER A 197 12.58 20.05 -17.34
CA SER A 197 12.55 21.20 -16.43
C SER A 197 13.53 21.06 -15.25
N PRO A 198 14.85 20.96 -15.51
CA PRO A 198 15.85 20.62 -14.50
C PRO A 198 15.84 21.57 -13.30
N GLY A 199 15.79 22.89 -13.54
CA GLY A 199 15.80 23.89 -12.45
C GLY A 199 14.57 23.84 -11.54
N ARG A 200 13.36 23.77 -12.14
CA ARG A 200 12.10 23.66 -11.36
C ARG A 200 12.02 22.32 -10.63
N THR A 201 12.55 21.28 -11.24
CA THR A 201 12.60 19.93 -10.66
C THR A 201 13.56 19.88 -9.47
N ALA A 202 14.74 20.49 -9.56
CA ALA A 202 15.67 20.58 -8.44
C ALA A 202 15.07 21.36 -7.25
N ALA A 203 14.36 22.46 -7.51
CA ALA A 203 13.66 23.21 -6.46
C ALA A 203 12.55 22.39 -5.79
N LEU A 204 11.74 21.66 -6.57
CA LEU A 204 10.69 20.77 -6.06
C LEU A 204 11.28 19.61 -5.25
N TRP A 205 12.31 18.95 -5.77
CA TRP A 205 13.01 17.86 -5.10
C TRP A 205 13.61 18.31 -3.76
N ARG A 206 14.24 19.49 -3.73
CA ARG A 206 14.78 20.06 -2.49
C ARG A 206 13.67 20.30 -1.47
N ARG A 207 12.52 20.85 -1.88
CA ARG A 207 11.37 21.08 -0.98
C ARG A 207 10.80 19.77 -0.45
N MET A 208 10.56 18.79 -1.32
CA MET A 208 10.13 17.44 -0.95
C MET A 208 11.04 16.84 0.12
N LYS A 209 12.37 16.92 -0.06
CA LYS A 209 13.33 16.42 0.93
C LYS A 209 13.37 17.21 2.23
N LEU A 210 13.16 18.53 2.17
CA LEU A 210 13.13 19.38 3.36
C LEU A 210 11.83 19.22 4.18
N TRP A 211 10.71 18.95 3.53
CA TRP A 211 9.42 18.69 4.19
C TRP A 211 9.31 17.27 4.74
N GLY A 212 10.20 16.37 4.32
CA GLY A 212 10.11 14.96 4.69
C GLY A 212 8.97 14.22 3.98
N THR A 213 8.32 14.84 2.99
CA THR A 213 7.30 14.17 2.17
C THR A 213 7.96 13.11 1.30
N GLY A 214 7.51 11.87 1.42
CA GLY A 214 8.03 10.74 0.64
C GLY A 214 7.57 10.74 -0.82
N SER A 215 6.45 11.44 -1.10
CA SER A 215 5.75 11.34 -2.38
C SER A 215 5.94 12.58 -3.27
N TYR A 216 6.33 12.32 -4.52
CA TYR A 216 6.31 13.32 -5.59
C TYR A 216 4.91 13.89 -5.82
N GLN A 217 3.87 13.06 -5.82
CA GLN A 217 2.50 13.51 -6.12
C GLN A 217 1.97 14.46 -5.05
N GLU A 218 2.17 14.10 -3.78
CA GLU A 218 1.83 14.94 -2.62
C GLU A 218 2.52 16.31 -2.72
N THR A 219 3.83 16.33 -2.99
CA THR A 219 4.59 17.58 -3.11
C THR A 219 4.10 18.43 -4.29
N VAL A 220 3.78 17.81 -5.43
CA VAL A 220 3.23 18.51 -6.60
C VAL A 220 1.86 19.09 -6.28
N GLN A 221 1.01 18.35 -5.56
CA GLN A 221 -0.32 18.80 -5.17
C GLN A 221 -0.24 20.01 -4.25
N ILE A 222 0.59 19.97 -3.19
CA ILE A 222 0.83 21.12 -2.31
C ILE A 222 1.30 22.36 -3.11
N GLU A 223 2.23 22.17 -4.05
CA GLU A 223 2.74 23.27 -4.89
C GLU A 223 1.68 23.81 -5.86
N GLN A 224 0.82 22.93 -6.39
CA GLN A 224 -0.29 23.27 -7.26
C GLN A 224 -1.36 24.04 -6.50
N GLU A 225 -1.82 23.55 -5.36
CA GLU A 225 -2.77 24.22 -4.47
C GLU A 225 -2.28 25.61 -4.11
N ARG A 226 -1.01 25.75 -3.74
CA ARG A 226 -0.41 27.06 -3.44
C ARG A 226 -0.42 27.99 -4.65
N THR A 227 -0.12 27.47 -5.84
CA THR A 227 -0.11 28.26 -7.08
C THR A 227 -1.52 28.73 -7.46
N VAL A 228 -2.50 27.83 -7.37
CA VAL A 228 -3.92 28.13 -7.57
C VAL A 228 -4.40 29.16 -6.54
N TYR A 229 -4.06 28.97 -5.27
CA TYR A 229 -4.42 29.89 -4.19
C TYR A 229 -3.82 31.29 -4.40
N ALA A 230 -2.54 31.39 -4.77
CA ALA A 230 -1.93 32.67 -5.13
C ALA A 230 -2.63 33.36 -6.31
N ALA A 231 -3.06 32.58 -7.32
CA ALA A 231 -3.81 33.11 -8.46
C ALA A 231 -5.22 33.59 -8.05
N MET A 232 -5.91 32.87 -7.15
CA MET A 232 -7.19 33.30 -6.58
C MET A 232 -7.05 34.59 -5.78
N LEU A 233 -5.97 34.72 -5.00
CA LEU A 233 -5.68 35.92 -4.22
C LEU A 233 -5.34 37.11 -5.14
N GLN A 234 -4.62 36.86 -6.23
CA GLN A 234 -4.38 37.85 -7.28
C GLN A 234 -5.67 38.25 -7.99
N ARG A 235 -6.61 37.34 -8.22
CA ARG A 235 -7.93 37.66 -8.78
C ARG A 235 -8.76 38.51 -7.81
N LYS A 236 -8.73 38.17 -6.51
CA LYS A 236 -9.48 38.88 -5.46
C LYS A 236 -8.98 40.30 -5.23
N TYR A 237 -7.66 40.48 -5.14
CA TYR A 237 -7.07 41.77 -4.81
C TYR A 237 -6.48 42.51 -6.01
N GLY A 238 -6.23 41.89 -7.16
CA GLY A 238 -5.65 42.55 -8.34
C GLY A 238 -4.16 42.90 -8.19
N ARG A 239 -3.73 43.99 -8.84
CA ARG A 239 -2.29 44.38 -8.89
C ARG A 239 -1.80 44.83 -7.52
N GLY A 240 -0.82 44.14 -6.95
CA GLY A 240 -0.36 44.39 -5.57
C GLY A 240 -1.08 43.57 -4.49
N TRP A 241 -1.72 42.45 -4.88
CA TRP A 241 -2.40 41.53 -3.96
C TRP A 241 -1.59 41.15 -2.72
N ARG A 242 -0.27 40.96 -2.85
CA ARG A 242 0.61 40.59 -1.71
C ARG A 242 0.62 41.62 -0.57
N ARG A 243 0.36 42.89 -0.87
CA ARG A 243 0.31 43.97 0.13
C ARG A 243 -1.10 44.22 0.67
N ARG A 244 -2.13 43.77 -0.06
CA ARG A 244 -3.54 44.03 0.27
C ARG A 244 -4.27 42.85 0.91
N ALA A 245 -3.78 41.64 0.70
CA ALA A 245 -4.32 40.45 1.36
C ALA A 245 -4.08 40.50 2.87
N GLN A 246 -5.02 39.94 3.64
CA GLN A 246 -4.90 39.87 5.10
C GLN A 246 -3.78 38.92 5.51
N ALA A 247 -3.22 39.10 6.71
CA ALA A 247 -2.15 38.25 7.21
C ALA A 247 -2.56 36.76 7.24
N ASP A 248 -3.80 36.47 7.67
CA ASP A 248 -4.37 35.13 7.73
C ASP A 248 -4.54 34.50 6.33
N GLU A 249 -4.88 35.31 5.31
CA GLU A 249 -4.96 34.83 3.92
C GLU A 249 -3.59 34.65 3.28
N LEU A 250 -2.54 35.31 3.79
CA LEU A 250 -1.18 35.10 3.32
C LEU A 250 -0.51 33.89 4.00
N LEU A 251 -1.12 33.34 5.05
CA LEU A 251 -0.56 32.24 5.84
C LEU A 251 -0.20 31.00 4.99
N PRO A 252 -1.01 30.55 4.02
CA PRO A 252 -0.64 29.43 3.14
C PRO A 252 0.64 29.67 2.35
N LEU A 253 0.94 30.92 2.00
CA LEU A 253 2.14 31.27 1.22
C LEU A 253 3.38 31.38 2.10
N THR A 254 3.23 31.84 3.36
CA THR A 254 4.34 31.97 4.31
C THR A 254 4.67 30.62 4.95
N MET A 255 3.67 29.81 5.26
CA MET A 255 3.81 28.49 5.87
C MET A 255 4.18 27.39 4.87
N ALA A 256 4.10 27.65 3.57
CA ALA A 256 4.57 26.72 2.53
C ALA A 256 6.03 26.28 2.72
N ARG A 257 6.88 27.04 3.42
CA ARG A 257 8.26 26.61 3.72
C ARG A 257 8.31 25.38 4.61
N TYR A 258 7.27 25.11 5.38
CA TYR A 258 7.14 23.99 6.31
C TYR A 258 6.37 22.80 5.73
N GLY A 259 5.90 22.89 4.48
CA GLY A 259 5.19 21.79 3.82
C GLY A 259 3.71 21.67 4.20
N LEU A 260 3.12 22.68 4.86
CA LEU A 260 1.68 22.69 5.14
C LEU A 260 0.88 22.87 3.84
N THR A 261 -0.25 22.17 3.77
CA THR A 261 -1.26 22.36 2.71
C THR A 261 -1.94 23.73 2.86
N VAL A 262 -2.66 24.16 1.81
CA VAL A 262 -3.39 25.43 1.86
C VAL A 262 -4.49 25.39 2.93
N ASP A 263 -5.20 24.27 3.04
CA ASP A 263 -6.30 24.13 3.98
C ASP A 263 -5.82 24.06 5.44
N GLU A 264 -4.74 23.33 5.72
CA GLU A 264 -4.12 23.29 7.05
C GLU A 264 -3.65 24.68 7.49
N ALA A 265 -2.99 25.42 6.59
CA ALA A 265 -2.54 26.77 6.90
C ALA A 265 -3.72 27.72 7.15
N LEU A 266 -4.83 27.59 6.41
CA LEU A 266 -6.03 28.41 6.66
C LEU A 266 -6.79 28.01 7.94
N ALA A 267 -6.61 26.78 8.42
CA ALA A 267 -7.23 26.30 9.65
C ALA A 267 -6.50 26.83 10.91
N LEU A 268 -5.18 27.07 10.84
CA LEU A 268 -4.37 27.47 12.00
C LEU A 268 -4.92 28.68 12.78
N PRO A 269 -5.33 29.81 12.15
CA PRO A 269 -5.88 30.94 12.89
C PRO A 269 -7.22 30.62 13.57
N ARG A 270 -8.04 29.74 12.98
CA ARG A 270 -9.30 29.31 13.60
C ARG A 270 -9.03 28.42 14.80
N GLN A 271 -8.15 27.44 14.65
CA GLN A 271 -7.73 26.55 15.73
C GLN A 271 -7.09 27.32 16.89
N ALA A 272 -6.29 28.34 16.60
CA ALA A 272 -5.72 29.20 17.63
C ALA A 272 -6.80 29.96 18.42
N LYS A 273 -7.80 30.52 17.73
CA LYS A 273 -8.93 31.21 18.39
C LYS A 273 -9.79 30.26 19.22
N GLU A 274 -10.09 29.07 18.70
CA GLU A 274 -10.83 28.03 19.44
C GLU A 274 -10.06 27.60 20.69
N ALA A 275 -8.74 27.39 20.58
CA ALA A 275 -7.90 27.08 21.74
C ALA A 275 -7.85 28.22 22.77
N GLU A 276 -7.85 29.48 22.33
CA GLU A 276 -7.95 30.64 23.22
C GLU A 276 -9.30 30.73 23.91
N GLN A 277 -10.40 30.47 23.21
CA GLN A 277 -11.76 30.43 23.77
C GLN A 277 -11.89 29.36 24.84
N LEU A 278 -11.44 28.13 24.55
CA LEU A 278 -11.45 27.04 25.51
C LEU A 278 -10.64 27.37 26.77
N ARG A 279 -9.49 28.02 26.62
CA ARG A 279 -8.68 28.50 27.77
C ARG A 279 -9.40 29.59 28.56
N ALA A 280 -10.13 30.48 27.89
CA ALA A 280 -10.89 31.53 28.56
C ALA A 280 -12.08 30.95 29.35
N GLU A 281 -12.83 30.01 28.75
CA GLU A 281 -13.92 29.28 29.42
C GLU A 281 -13.41 28.46 30.62
N GLU A 282 -12.26 27.80 30.48
CA GLU A 282 -11.62 27.08 31.59
C GLU A 282 -11.22 28.02 32.71
N ASN A 283 -10.62 29.17 32.39
CA ASN A 283 -10.26 30.18 33.39
C ASN A 283 -11.50 30.74 34.10
N GLU A 284 -12.56 31.07 33.37
CA GLU A 284 -13.82 31.56 33.95
C GLU A 284 -14.44 30.51 34.88
N ARG A 285 -14.42 29.24 34.48
CA ARG A 285 -14.88 28.13 35.33
C ARG A 285 -14.06 28.04 36.62
N LEU A 286 -12.74 28.12 36.53
CA LEU A 286 -11.85 28.09 37.71
C LEU A 286 -12.08 29.30 38.63
N GLU A 287 -12.35 30.48 38.07
CA GLU A 287 -12.69 31.68 38.83
C GLU A 287 -14.03 31.53 39.57
N LEU A 288 -15.06 30.99 38.91
CA LEU A 288 -16.37 30.71 39.53
C LEU A 288 -16.25 29.68 40.67
N GLU A 289 -15.49 28.60 40.44
CA GLU A 289 -15.22 27.60 41.49
C GLU A 289 -14.44 28.20 42.67
N ALA A 290 -13.48 29.10 42.40
CA ALA A 290 -12.74 29.81 43.45
C ALA A 290 -13.62 30.78 44.24
N ALA A 291 -14.52 31.50 43.56
CA ALA A 291 -15.50 32.40 44.17
C ALA A 291 -16.48 31.65 45.08
N ALA A 292 -17.04 30.53 44.60
CA ALA A 292 -17.93 29.68 45.40
C ALA A 292 -17.23 29.15 46.67
N ARG A 293 -15.97 28.71 46.55
CA ARG A 293 -15.15 28.30 47.73
C ARG A 293 -14.84 29.46 48.67
N ALA A 294 -14.74 30.70 48.17
CA ALA A 294 -14.54 31.88 49.01
C ALA A 294 -15.81 32.24 49.78
N GLU A 295 -16.98 32.18 49.13
CA GLU A 295 -18.28 32.41 49.77
C GLU A 295 -18.59 31.38 50.84
N GLN A 296 -18.36 30.09 50.57
CA GLN A 296 -18.51 29.02 51.57
C GLN A 296 -17.65 29.29 52.81
N ARG A 297 -16.37 29.63 52.62
CA ARG A 297 -15.47 29.99 53.73
C ARG A 297 -15.95 31.23 54.49
N ALA A 298 -16.58 32.20 53.82
CA ALA A 298 -17.15 33.37 54.48
C ALA A 298 -18.41 33.02 55.29
N ALA A 299 -19.28 32.16 54.76
CA ALA A 299 -20.48 31.67 55.45
C ALA A 299 -20.11 30.87 56.71
N GLU A 300 -19.12 29.98 56.63
CA GLU A 300 -18.58 29.24 57.78
C GLU A 300 -18.04 30.18 58.87
N ARG A 301 -17.28 31.21 58.49
CA ARG A 301 -16.79 32.24 59.44
C ARG A 301 -17.93 33.00 60.10
N ARG A 302 -18.97 33.35 59.34
CA ARG A 302 -20.17 34.01 59.89
C ARG A 302 -20.86 33.11 60.91
N MET A 303 -21.11 31.85 60.57
CA MET A 303 -21.73 30.89 61.50
C MET A 303 -20.89 30.66 62.75
N ALA A 304 -19.57 30.54 62.61
CA ALA A 304 -18.66 30.43 63.74
C ALA A 304 -18.73 31.67 64.65
N SER A 305 -18.75 32.88 64.08
CA SER A 305 -18.87 34.11 64.86
C SER A 305 -20.22 34.26 65.58
N ILE A 306 -21.30 33.75 64.97
CA ILE A 306 -22.64 33.75 65.59
C ILE A 306 -22.65 32.78 66.77
N ARG A 307 -22.08 31.58 66.64
CA ARG A 307 -21.93 30.64 67.78
C ARG A 307 -21.12 31.23 68.91
N THR A 308 -19.96 31.83 68.62
CA THR A 308 -19.16 32.49 69.67
C THR A 308 -19.94 33.61 70.38
N LYS A 309 -20.70 34.43 69.63
CA LYS A 309 -21.55 35.46 70.21
C LYS A 309 -22.72 34.88 71.01
N SER A 310 -23.34 33.79 70.55
CA SER A 310 -24.42 33.15 71.32
C SER A 310 -23.90 32.50 72.59
N ASP A 311 -22.69 31.96 72.57
CA ASP A 311 -22.07 31.34 73.74
C ASP A 311 -21.67 32.41 74.77
N ILE A 312 -21.17 33.57 74.32
CA ILE A 312 -20.93 34.76 75.17
C ILE A 312 -22.25 35.31 75.72
N ARG A 313 -23.30 35.41 74.89
CA ARG A 313 -24.62 35.89 75.30
C ARG A 313 -25.31 34.91 76.26
N ALA A 314 -25.14 33.61 76.08
CA ALA A 314 -25.63 32.59 77.00
C ALA A 314 -24.88 32.62 78.33
N ALA A 315 -23.58 32.93 78.32
CA ALA A 315 -22.79 33.18 79.53
C ALA A 315 -23.18 34.50 80.23
N GLU A 316 -23.54 35.55 79.49
CA GLU A 316 -24.03 36.83 80.03
C GLU A 316 -25.47 36.72 80.59
N ILE A 317 -26.37 35.99 79.92
CA ILE A 317 -27.75 35.79 80.40
C ILE A 317 -27.78 34.88 81.64
N ALA A 318 -26.83 33.94 81.77
CA ALA A 318 -26.62 33.18 83.01
C ALA A 318 -26.04 34.02 84.16
N ALA A 319 -25.45 35.20 83.86
CA ALA A 319 -24.86 36.11 84.85
C ALA A 319 -25.77 37.30 85.22
N GLN A 320 -26.84 37.54 84.47
CA GLN A 320 -27.75 38.67 84.69
C GLN A 320 -29.22 38.23 84.65
N ALA A 321 -29.55 37.26 85.50
CA ALA A 321 -30.91 37.01 85.94
C ALA A 321 -31.05 37.47 87.40
N ASP A 322 -30.94 38.79 87.60
CA ASP A 322 -31.58 39.47 88.71
C ASP A 322 -32.02 40.86 88.27
N GLU A 323 -33.27 41.13 88.65
CA GLU A 323 -33.88 42.44 88.79
C GLU A 323 -34.46 43.13 87.53
N ASN A 324 -35.71 42.74 87.26
CA ASN A 324 -36.70 43.59 86.61
C ASN A 324 -36.98 44.83 87.48
N THR A 325 -37.21 45.99 86.86
CA THR A 325 -38.55 46.60 86.73
C THR A 325 -38.41 48.09 86.38
N ALA A 326 -39.11 48.53 85.32
CA ALA A 326 -39.93 49.74 85.26
C ALA A 326 -40.02 50.22 83.80
N VAL A 327 -41.24 50.47 83.33
CA VAL A 327 -41.68 51.80 82.84
C VAL A 327 -43.12 51.64 82.33
N ALA A 328 -44.06 51.96 83.22
CA ALA A 328 -45.50 52.10 82.95
C ALA A 328 -45.86 53.53 82.46
N GLN A 329 -44.97 54.15 81.69
CA GLN A 329 -45.24 55.43 81.00
C GLN A 329 -44.93 55.37 79.49
N ALA A 330 -44.52 54.21 78.99
CA ALA A 330 -44.37 53.97 77.55
C ALA A 330 -45.71 53.62 76.86
N GLN A 331 -46.75 53.26 77.61
CA GLN A 331 -47.93 52.55 77.10
C GLN A 331 -48.92 53.39 76.25
N ALA A 332 -48.77 54.72 76.18
CA ALA A 332 -49.59 55.57 75.31
C ALA A 332 -48.90 55.92 73.97
N ALA A 333 -47.56 56.05 73.95
CA ALA A 333 -46.78 56.15 72.71
C ALA A 333 -46.61 54.77 72.04
N VAL A 334 -46.60 53.70 72.85
CA VAL A 334 -46.51 52.31 72.39
C VAL A 334 -47.75 51.90 71.59
N THR A 335 -48.97 52.34 71.92
CA THR A 335 -50.18 51.94 71.17
C THR A 335 -50.29 52.60 69.79
N GLU A 336 -49.90 53.87 69.66
CA GLU A 336 -49.90 54.57 68.36
C GLU A 336 -48.73 54.12 67.48
N ALA A 337 -47.55 53.88 68.09
CA ALA A 337 -46.43 53.24 67.42
C ALA A 337 -46.73 51.77 67.06
N GLN A 338 -47.49 51.03 67.87
CA GLN A 338 -47.95 49.67 67.58
C GLN A 338 -48.90 49.65 66.40
N ALA A 339 -49.85 50.60 66.29
CA ALA A 339 -50.78 50.62 65.16
C ALA A 339 -50.08 50.92 63.81
N VAL A 340 -49.14 51.87 63.78
CA VAL A 340 -48.33 52.16 62.57
C VAL A 340 -47.34 51.02 62.28
N ALA A 341 -46.70 50.45 63.30
CA ALA A 341 -45.82 49.30 63.15
C ALA A 341 -46.58 48.05 62.68
N GLU A 342 -47.81 47.82 63.13
CA GLU A 342 -48.65 46.72 62.66
C GLU A 342 -49.13 46.91 61.22
N ALA A 343 -49.43 48.14 60.81
CA ALA A 343 -49.77 48.45 59.41
C ALA A 343 -48.55 48.27 58.49
N GLN A 344 -47.37 48.75 58.90
CA GLN A 344 -46.13 48.54 58.17
C GLN A 344 -45.68 47.07 58.19
N ALA A 345 -45.92 46.34 59.29
CA ALA A 345 -45.62 44.91 59.39
C ALA A 345 -46.52 44.08 58.46
N ARG A 346 -47.81 44.44 58.31
CA ARG A 346 -48.70 43.79 57.33
C ARG A 346 -48.21 44.02 55.89
N ILE A 347 -47.86 45.26 55.52
CA ILE A 347 -47.31 45.56 54.20
C ILE A 347 -45.96 44.84 53.97
N ALA A 348 -45.10 44.79 54.99
CA ALA A 348 -43.83 44.08 54.91
C ALA A 348 -44.01 42.56 54.83
N GLN A 349 -45.01 41.98 55.49
CA GLN A 349 -45.35 40.56 55.39
C GLN A 349 -45.91 40.20 54.01
N GLU A 350 -46.80 41.02 53.46
CA GLU A 350 -47.32 40.82 52.10
C GLU A 350 -46.21 40.96 51.05
N ALA A 351 -45.31 41.93 51.20
CA ALA A 351 -44.14 42.09 50.34
C ALA A 351 -43.16 40.91 50.47
N ALA A 352 -42.94 40.40 51.69
CA ALA A 352 -42.09 39.24 51.94
C ALA A 352 -42.68 37.96 51.34
N GLN A 353 -44.00 37.73 51.47
CA GLN A 353 -44.70 36.60 50.85
C GLN A 353 -44.68 36.67 49.32
N ALA A 354 -44.81 37.88 48.74
CA ALA A 354 -44.70 38.07 47.31
C ALA A 354 -43.28 37.74 46.79
N ILE A 355 -42.23 38.17 47.49
CA ILE A 355 -40.84 37.84 47.16
C ILE A 355 -40.58 36.34 47.31
N GLU A 356 -40.98 35.73 48.41
CA GLU A 356 -40.82 34.30 48.65
C GLU A 356 -41.54 33.45 47.58
N SER A 357 -42.74 33.86 47.16
CA SER A 357 -43.46 33.20 46.07
C SER A 357 -42.79 33.36 44.70
N ALA A 358 -42.16 34.51 44.45
CA ALA A 358 -41.41 34.76 43.22
C ALA A 358 -40.11 33.95 43.18
N ASP A 359 -39.40 33.88 44.31
CA ASP A 359 -38.17 33.09 44.48
C ASP A 359 -38.47 31.59 44.35
N ALA A 360 -39.58 31.10 44.92
CA ALA A 360 -40.03 29.73 44.75
C ALA A 360 -40.36 29.41 43.27
N ALA A 361 -41.08 30.29 42.59
CA ALA A 361 -41.40 30.13 41.17
C ALA A 361 -40.17 30.22 40.25
N GLU A 362 -39.12 30.95 40.65
CA GLU A 362 -37.84 30.96 39.93
C GLU A 362 -37.01 29.69 40.22
N ALA A 363 -37.01 29.20 41.46
CA ALA A 363 -36.38 27.94 41.82
C ALA A 363 -36.99 26.75 41.06
N ASP A 364 -38.31 26.69 40.94
CA ASP A 364 -39.01 25.65 40.17
C ASP A 364 -38.66 25.70 38.68
N ARG A 365 -38.54 26.91 38.10
CA ARG A 365 -38.12 27.09 36.70
C ARG A 365 -36.70 26.60 36.48
N ARG A 366 -35.76 26.97 37.37
CA ARG A 366 -34.37 26.50 37.31
C ARG A 366 -34.27 24.98 37.51
N ALA A 367 -35.09 24.40 38.39
CA ALA A 367 -35.15 22.95 38.60
C ALA A 367 -35.66 22.23 37.34
N ALA A 368 -36.70 22.75 36.70
CA ALA A 368 -37.25 22.19 35.45
C ALA A 368 -36.27 22.32 34.27
N GLU A 369 -35.52 23.43 34.18
CA GLU A 369 -34.46 23.61 33.17
C GLU A 369 -33.28 22.65 33.41
N ALA A 370 -32.86 22.48 34.66
CA ALA A 370 -31.82 21.53 35.03
C ALA A 370 -32.23 20.07 34.72
N GLU A 371 -33.49 19.71 34.95
CA GLU A 371 -34.01 18.38 34.61
C GLU A 371 -34.04 18.13 33.10
N LYS A 372 -34.44 19.13 32.30
CA LYS A 372 -34.38 19.05 30.82
C LYS A 372 -32.94 18.89 30.34
N ALA A 373 -32.01 19.69 30.86
CA ALA A 373 -30.60 19.57 30.50
C ALA A 373 -30.03 18.19 30.88
N ALA A 374 -30.42 17.64 32.04
CA ALA A 374 -30.02 16.29 32.45
C ALA A 374 -30.64 15.20 31.55
N ALA A 375 -31.88 15.36 31.10
CA ALA A 375 -32.53 14.45 30.17
C ALA A 375 -31.86 14.47 28.79
N GLU A 376 -31.51 15.65 28.26
CA GLU A 376 -30.77 15.80 27.01
C GLU A 376 -29.36 15.21 27.10
N ALA A 377 -28.66 15.42 28.21
CA ALA A 377 -27.34 14.83 28.45
C ALA A 377 -27.41 13.28 28.49
N ARG A 378 -28.43 12.71 29.14
CA ARG A 378 -28.67 11.26 29.15
C ARG A 378 -29.00 10.72 27.76
N ALA A 379 -29.79 11.45 26.96
CA ALA A 379 -30.09 11.06 25.58
C ALA A 379 -28.84 11.03 24.69
N ARG A 380 -27.98 12.06 24.79
CA ARG A 380 -26.70 12.09 24.06
C ARG A 380 -25.76 10.96 24.50
N ALA A 381 -25.69 10.67 25.80
CA ALA A 381 -24.91 9.54 26.31
C ALA A 381 -25.44 8.18 25.81
N ALA A 382 -26.76 8.03 25.70
CA ALA A 382 -27.40 6.84 25.14
C ALA A 382 -27.13 6.69 23.63
N GLU A 383 -27.08 7.79 22.88
CA GLU A 383 -26.69 7.76 21.46
C GLU A 383 -25.23 7.38 21.27
N VAL A 384 -24.32 7.95 22.07
CA VAL A 384 -22.89 7.62 22.02
C VAL A 384 -22.64 6.13 22.35
N THR A 385 -23.34 5.59 23.35
CA THR A 385 -23.23 4.16 23.70
C THR A 385 -23.79 3.25 22.61
N ARG A 386 -24.88 3.62 21.94
CA ARG A 386 -25.40 2.89 20.78
C ARG A 386 -24.44 2.92 19.60
N ALA A 387 -23.90 4.10 19.27
CA ALA A 387 -22.91 4.25 18.20
C ALA A 387 -21.64 3.43 18.50
N ALA A 388 -21.18 3.39 19.76
CA ALA A 388 -20.06 2.55 20.17
C ALA A 388 -20.38 1.04 19.98
N ALA A 389 -21.58 0.60 20.39
CA ALA A 389 -22.01 -0.79 20.20
C ALA A 389 -22.13 -1.19 18.72
N GLU A 390 -22.59 -0.28 17.85
CA GLU A 390 -22.64 -0.51 16.39
C GLU A 390 -21.23 -0.64 15.79
N VAL A 391 -20.27 0.19 16.23
CA VAL A 391 -18.88 0.09 15.81
C VAL A 391 -18.24 -1.22 16.26
N GLU A 392 -18.51 -1.65 17.50
CA GLU A 392 -18.04 -2.95 18.01
C GLU A 392 -18.64 -4.13 17.24
N ALA A 393 -19.94 -4.08 16.93
CA ALA A 393 -20.61 -5.11 16.12
C ALA A 393 -20.04 -5.17 14.70
N ALA A 394 -19.81 -4.02 14.05
CA ALA A 394 -19.19 -3.95 12.73
C ALA A 394 -17.74 -4.45 12.74
N ALA A 395 -16.98 -4.18 13.81
CA ALA A 395 -15.63 -4.70 14.00
C ALA A 395 -15.62 -6.22 14.19
N ALA A 396 -16.57 -6.77 14.95
CA ALA A 396 -16.73 -8.22 15.12
C ALA A 396 -17.08 -8.91 13.78
N GLU A 397 -18.02 -8.36 13.01
CA GLU A 397 -18.37 -8.89 11.68
C GLU A 397 -17.19 -8.80 10.68
N ALA A 398 -16.40 -7.74 10.75
CA ALA A 398 -15.18 -7.62 9.95
C ALA A 398 -14.13 -8.69 10.33
N ALA A 399 -13.97 -8.97 11.63
CA ALA A 399 -13.08 -10.02 12.12
C ALA A 399 -13.53 -11.42 11.67
N ASP A 400 -14.84 -11.70 11.72
CA ASP A 400 -15.40 -12.97 11.25
C ASP A 400 -15.21 -13.17 9.74
N ARG A 401 -15.38 -12.11 8.95
CA ARG A 401 -15.11 -12.12 7.50
C ARG A 401 -13.63 -12.36 7.20
N ALA A 402 -12.72 -11.73 7.96
CA ALA A 402 -11.29 -11.97 7.83
C ALA A 402 -10.94 -13.43 8.17
N ALA A 403 -11.45 -13.96 9.28
CA ALA A 403 -11.24 -15.35 9.67
C ALA A 403 -11.79 -16.35 8.64
N ALA A 404 -12.94 -16.05 8.03
CA ALA A 404 -13.50 -16.86 6.94
C ALA A 404 -12.62 -16.82 5.66
N ALA A 405 -12.07 -15.65 5.34
CA ALA A 405 -11.15 -15.50 4.21
C ALA A 405 -9.84 -16.29 4.44
N ASP A 406 -9.31 -16.28 5.66
CA ASP A 406 -8.10 -17.03 6.03
C ASP A 406 -8.35 -18.55 5.97
N ARG A 407 -9.48 -19.03 6.49
CA ARG A 407 -9.88 -20.44 6.34
C ARG A 407 -9.96 -20.85 4.88
N ARG A 408 -10.53 -20.00 4.02
CA ARG A 408 -10.60 -20.27 2.57
C ARG A 408 -9.22 -20.31 1.92
N ARG A 409 -8.30 -19.43 2.31
CA ARG A 409 -6.91 -19.44 1.82
C ARG A 409 -6.19 -20.73 2.23
N ALA A 410 -6.30 -21.13 3.49
CA ALA A 410 -5.71 -22.37 3.97
C ALA A 410 -6.23 -23.61 3.23
N LEU A 411 -7.54 -23.65 2.90
CA LEU A 411 -8.11 -24.72 2.09
C LEU A 411 -7.54 -24.74 0.66
N LEU A 412 -7.39 -23.58 0.02
CA LEU A 412 -6.81 -23.49 -1.33
C LEU A 412 -5.33 -23.85 -1.34
N GLU A 413 -4.57 -23.48 -0.31
CA GLU A 413 -3.17 -23.88 -0.15
C GLU A 413 -3.02 -25.38 0.04
N LYS A 414 -3.91 -25.99 0.84
CA LYS A 414 -3.94 -27.45 1.00
C LYS A 414 -4.24 -28.15 -0.32
N GLN A 415 -5.26 -27.69 -1.05
CA GLN A 415 -5.59 -28.24 -2.37
C GLN A 415 -4.42 -28.12 -3.35
N ALA A 416 -3.72 -26.98 -3.39
CA ALA A 416 -2.56 -26.79 -4.25
C ALA A 416 -1.40 -27.74 -3.87
N ALA A 417 -1.20 -27.99 -2.58
CA ALA A 417 -0.21 -28.95 -2.10
C ALA A 417 -0.58 -30.39 -2.47
N ASP A 418 -1.85 -30.78 -2.31
CA ASP A 418 -2.35 -32.11 -2.70
C ASP A 418 -2.21 -32.32 -4.23
N ASP A 419 -2.53 -31.31 -5.03
CA ASP A 419 -2.36 -31.33 -6.50
C ASP A 419 -0.88 -31.46 -6.90
N GLU A 420 0.03 -30.77 -6.20
CA GLU A 420 1.47 -30.86 -6.44
C GLU A 420 2.02 -32.25 -6.09
N GLN A 421 1.57 -32.83 -4.97
CA GLN A 421 1.92 -34.19 -4.57
C GLN A 421 1.45 -35.21 -5.62
N TYR A 422 0.19 -35.11 -6.06
CA TYR A 422 -0.34 -35.97 -7.11
C TYR A 422 0.44 -35.83 -8.42
N ALA A 423 0.79 -34.61 -8.82
CA ALA A 423 1.62 -34.37 -10.01
C ALA A 423 3.04 -34.95 -9.86
N ALA A 424 3.61 -34.91 -8.65
CA ALA A 424 4.92 -35.50 -8.37
C ALA A 424 4.86 -37.03 -8.41
N GLU A 425 3.80 -37.65 -7.89
CA GLU A 425 3.56 -39.10 -7.98
C GLU A 425 3.41 -39.56 -9.43
N LEU A 426 2.62 -38.84 -10.25
CA LEU A 426 2.50 -39.13 -11.68
C LEU A 426 3.86 -39.04 -12.40
N LYS A 427 4.69 -38.05 -12.06
CA LYS A 427 6.05 -37.93 -12.62
C LYS A 427 6.94 -39.09 -12.19
N ARG A 428 6.84 -39.55 -10.94
CA ARG A 428 7.58 -40.72 -10.44
C ARG A 428 7.16 -41.99 -11.18
N HIS A 429 5.86 -42.26 -11.27
CA HIS A 429 5.37 -43.42 -12.03
C HIS A 429 5.77 -43.37 -13.51
N ALA A 430 5.75 -42.19 -14.14
CA ALA A 430 6.22 -42.03 -15.51
C ALA A 430 7.74 -42.26 -15.63
N ALA A 431 8.54 -41.86 -14.63
CA ALA A 431 9.98 -42.11 -14.59
C ALA A 431 10.28 -43.60 -14.36
N GLU A 432 9.58 -44.25 -13.44
CA GLU A 432 9.65 -45.69 -13.18
C GLU A 432 9.28 -46.50 -14.42
N ALA A 433 8.21 -46.13 -15.12
CA ALA A 433 7.80 -46.78 -16.37
C ALA A 433 8.87 -46.64 -17.47
N ARG A 434 9.52 -45.47 -17.58
CA ARG A 434 10.64 -45.27 -18.51
C ARG A 434 11.88 -46.08 -18.13
N ALA A 435 12.20 -46.17 -16.84
CA ALA A 435 13.31 -46.97 -16.35
C ALA A 435 13.06 -48.46 -16.63
N ALA A 436 11.87 -48.97 -16.31
CA ALA A 436 11.48 -50.35 -16.61
C ALA A 436 11.50 -50.65 -18.13
N ALA A 437 11.07 -49.71 -18.96
CA ALA A 437 11.16 -49.84 -20.42
C ALA A 437 12.61 -49.88 -20.91
N ALA A 438 13.49 -49.04 -20.36
CA ALA A 438 14.91 -49.04 -20.69
C ALA A 438 15.62 -50.33 -20.24
N GLU A 439 15.29 -50.87 -19.06
CA GLU A 439 15.79 -52.16 -18.58
C GLU A 439 15.31 -53.33 -19.45
N ALA A 440 14.04 -53.30 -19.90
CA ALA A 440 13.52 -54.30 -20.83
C ALA A 440 14.24 -54.22 -22.19
N GLU A 441 14.52 -53.02 -22.69
CA GLU A 441 15.29 -52.82 -23.93
C GLU A 441 16.74 -53.31 -23.79
N ALA A 442 17.40 -53.05 -22.65
CA ALA A 442 18.75 -53.54 -22.38
C ALA A 442 18.80 -55.08 -22.36
N ARG A 443 17.88 -55.73 -21.65
CA ARG A 443 17.77 -57.21 -21.64
C ARG A 443 17.50 -57.78 -23.03
N ALA A 444 16.70 -57.10 -23.82
CA ALA A 444 16.44 -57.47 -25.20
C ALA A 444 17.72 -57.42 -26.06
N VAL A 445 18.53 -56.37 -25.93
CA VAL A 445 19.81 -56.24 -26.65
C VAL A 445 20.79 -57.34 -26.23
N GLU A 446 20.90 -57.62 -24.93
CA GLU A 446 21.73 -58.72 -24.43
C GLU A 446 21.31 -60.09 -25.00
N ALA A 447 20.01 -60.35 -25.07
CA ALA A 447 19.48 -61.58 -25.66
C ALA A 447 19.75 -61.67 -27.17
N GLU A 448 19.66 -60.55 -27.90
CA GLU A 448 19.97 -60.48 -29.32
C GLU A 448 21.47 -60.73 -29.60
N ASP A 449 22.34 -60.24 -28.73
CA ASP A 449 23.79 -60.47 -28.80
C ASP A 449 24.15 -61.93 -28.52
N LEU A 450 23.51 -62.57 -27.53
CA LEU A 450 23.67 -64.00 -27.26
C LEU A 450 23.25 -64.88 -28.45
N LEU A 451 22.21 -64.47 -29.17
CA LEU A 451 21.71 -65.16 -30.37
C LEU A 451 22.50 -64.82 -31.65
N LYS A 452 23.49 -63.92 -31.58
CA LYS A 452 24.30 -63.46 -32.73
C LYS A 452 23.47 -62.99 -33.93
N LEU A 453 22.35 -62.32 -33.66
CA LEU A 453 21.45 -61.84 -34.72
C LEU A 453 22.10 -60.77 -35.58
N THR A 454 21.80 -60.81 -36.87
CA THR A 454 22.24 -59.81 -37.86
C THR A 454 21.57 -58.45 -37.60
N PRO A 455 22.15 -57.32 -38.06
CA PRO A 455 21.56 -55.99 -37.89
C PRO A 455 20.12 -55.88 -38.40
N ARG A 456 19.79 -56.59 -39.50
CA ARG A 456 18.44 -56.64 -40.06
C ARG A 456 17.47 -57.36 -39.13
N GLU A 457 17.83 -58.54 -38.63
CA GLU A 457 16.98 -59.31 -37.71
C GLU A 457 16.71 -58.57 -36.40
N ARG A 458 17.68 -57.80 -35.90
CA ARG A 458 17.50 -56.91 -34.74
C ARG A 458 16.49 -55.80 -35.02
N ALA A 459 16.60 -55.15 -36.18
CA ALA A 459 15.66 -54.10 -36.59
C ALA A 459 14.23 -54.63 -36.68
N VAL A 460 14.02 -55.80 -37.30
CA VAL A 460 12.70 -56.43 -37.42
C VAL A 460 12.12 -56.81 -36.04
N ARG A 461 12.92 -57.37 -35.13
CA ARG A 461 12.47 -57.70 -33.76
C ARG A 461 12.18 -56.46 -32.92
N LYS A 462 12.93 -55.38 -33.11
CA LYS A 462 12.65 -54.08 -32.47
C LYS A 462 11.34 -53.49 -32.99
N VAL A 463 11.06 -53.55 -34.30
CA VAL A 463 9.75 -53.19 -34.88
C VAL A 463 8.63 -54.06 -34.27
N ALA A 464 8.82 -55.37 -34.17
CA ALA A 464 7.83 -56.27 -33.57
C ALA A 464 7.55 -55.92 -32.09
N ARG A 465 8.58 -55.59 -31.29
CA ARG A 465 8.41 -55.12 -29.90
C ARG A 465 7.64 -53.81 -29.83
N THR A 466 7.99 -52.83 -30.67
CA THR A 466 7.29 -51.53 -30.73
C THR A 466 5.82 -51.71 -31.08
N VAL A 467 5.49 -52.59 -32.03
CA VAL A 467 4.11 -52.90 -32.41
C VAL A 467 3.34 -53.58 -31.27
N LEU A 468 3.96 -54.52 -30.56
CA LEU A 468 3.33 -55.18 -29.42
C LEU A 468 3.12 -54.22 -28.23
N ALA A 469 4.07 -53.31 -27.99
CA ALA A 469 4.03 -52.37 -26.87
C ALA A 469 3.05 -51.21 -27.09
N HIS A 470 2.98 -50.66 -28.31
CA HIS A 470 2.25 -49.42 -28.58
C HIS A 470 1.00 -49.59 -29.44
N HIS A 471 0.90 -50.69 -30.19
CA HIS A 471 -0.18 -50.92 -31.17
C HIS A 471 -0.93 -52.24 -30.94
N ALA A 472 -0.79 -52.85 -29.75
CA ALA A 472 -1.45 -54.09 -29.37
C ALA A 472 -1.29 -55.23 -30.41
N GLY A 473 -0.13 -55.29 -31.07
CA GLY A 473 0.17 -56.30 -32.09
C GLY A 473 -0.35 -55.98 -33.50
N GLN A 474 -1.03 -54.84 -33.68
CA GLN A 474 -1.54 -54.40 -34.98
C GLN A 474 -0.47 -53.66 -35.77
N THR A 475 0.20 -54.37 -36.67
CA THR A 475 1.34 -53.88 -37.45
C THR A 475 0.98 -52.72 -38.38
N ASP A 476 -0.27 -52.68 -38.87
CA ASP A 476 -0.73 -51.67 -39.82
C ASP A 476 -0.87 -50.28 -39.18
N GLN A 477 -0.97 -50.21 -37.86
CA GLN A 477 -1.04 -48.95 -37.12
C GLN A 477 0.32 -48.26 -36.97
N LEU A 478 1.43 -48.97 -37.20
CA LEU A 478 2.77 -48.39 -37.17
C LEU A 478 3.10 -47.82 -38.56
N PRO A 479 3.27 -46.48 -38.70
CA PRO A 479 3.56 -45.86 -39.99
C PRO A 479 4.92 -46.31 -40.53
N ILE A 480 4.99 -46.57 -41.84
CA ILE A 480 6.25 -46.95 -42.51
C ILE A 480 7.30 -45.85 -42.35
N ALA A 481 6.90 -44.58 -42.44
CA ALA A 481 7.76 -43.43 -42.24
C ALA A 481 8.44 -43.45 -40.85
N SER A 482 7.71 -43.79 -39.79
CA SER A 482 8.26 -43.88 -38.43
C SER A 482 9.31 -44.98 -38.29
N ILE A 483 9.16 -46.08 -39.03
CA ILE A 483 10.16 -47.17 -39.08
C ILE A 483 11.37 -46.72 -39.91
N ALA A 484 11.14 -46.09 -41.06
CA ALA A 484 12.20 -45.57 -41.92
C ALA A 484 13.10 -44.57 -41.16
N ASP A 485 12.49 -43.62 -40.44
CA ASP A 485 13.19 -42.61 -39.64
C ASP A 485 13.94 -43.24 -38.45
N ALA A 486 13.31 -44.18 -37.74
CA ALA A 486 13.91 -44.80 -36.55
C ALA A 486 15.16 -45.64 -36.86
N PHE A 487 15.24 -46.21 -38.07
CA PHE A 487 16.36 -47.05 -38.49
C PHE A 487 17.25 -46.43 -39.58
N GLY A 488 16.90 -45.25 -40.09
CA GLY A 488 17.65 -44.58 -41.16
C GLY A 488 17.65 -45.35 -42.49
N VAL A 489 16.54 -46.01 -42.83
CA VAL A 489 16.41 -46.86 -44.02
C VAL A 489 15.37 -46.31 -45.00
N SER A 490 15.36 -46.80 -46.24
CA SER A 490 14.32 -46.44 -47.22
C SER A 490 12.93 -46.93 -46.80
N GLU A 491 11.89 -46.25 -47.25
CA GLU A 491 10.49 -46.68 -47.01
C GLU A 491 10.20 -48.11 -47.52
N SER A 492 10.85 -48.51 -48.63
CA SER A 492 10.76 -49.89 -49.13
C SER A 492 11.30 -50.90 -48.13
N THR A 493 12.47 -50.62 -47.53
CA THR A 493 13.11 -51.48 -46.52
C THR A 493 12.31 -51.47 -45.21
N ALA A 494 11.78 -50.32 -44.80
CA ALA A 494 10.91 -50.19 -43.64
C ALA A 494 9.59 -50.98 -43.80
N SER A 495 9.03 -51.00 -45.01
CA SER A 495 7.85 -51.81 -45.34
C SER A 495 8.14 -53.31 -45.22
N GLU A 496 9.32 -53.75 -45.67
CA GLU A 496 9.78 -55.14 -45.47
C GLU A 496 9.95 -55.47 -43.99
N TYR A 497 10.57 -54.58 -43.20
CA TYR A 497 10.72 -54.79 -41.75
C TYR A 497 9.38 -54.93 -41.04
N ARG A 498 8.38 -54.13 -41.43
CA ARG A 498 7.02 -54.22 -40.88
C ARG A 498 6.35 -55.55 -41.24
N LYS A 499 6.53 -56.03 -42.47
CA LYS A 499 5.98 -57.31 -42.94
C LYS A 499 6.63 -58.50 -42.25
N GLU A 500 7.96 -58.49 -42.11
CA GLU A 500 8.71 -59.53 -41.39
C GLU A 500 8.38 -59.51 -39.89
N ALA A 501 8.18 -58.33 -39.29
CA ALA A 501 7.72 -58.19 -37.91
C ALA A 501 6.30 -58.77 -37.71
N ALA A 502 5.40 -58.56 -38.66
CA ALA A 502 4.07 -59.17 -38.64
C ALA A 502 4.13 -60.70 -38.68
N ALA A 503 5.00 -61.25 -39.52
CA ALA A 503 5.23 -62.69 -39.61
C ALA A 503 5.83 -63.25 -38.31
N LEU A 504 6.76 -62.54 -37.66
CA LEU A 504 7.32 -62.93 -36.36
C LEU A 504 6.26 -62.95 -35.26
N ILE A 505 5.41 -61.92 -35.17
CA ILE A 505 4.31 -61.85 -34.20
C ILE A 505 3.33 -63.01 -34.43
N ALA A 506 2.94 -63.25 -35.68
CA ALA A 506 2.08 -64.38 -36.05
C ALA A 506 2.73 -65.74 -35.74
N GLY A 507 4.05 -65.84 -35.85
CA GLY A 507 4.86 -67.01 -35.48
C GLY A 507 5.05 -67.22 -33.98
N GLY A 508 4.40 -66.40 -33.13
CA GLY A 508 4.41 -66.56 -31.68
C GLY A 508 5.43 -65.70 -30.93
N TYR A 509 6.07 -64.73 -31.59
CA TYR A 509 6.93 -63.75 -30.92
C TYR A 509 6.09 -62.87 -29.98
N ARG A 510 6.45 -62.83 -28.70
CA ARG A 510 5.76 -62.05 -27.66
C ARG A 510 6.74 -61.08 -27.00
N ASN A 511 6.19 -60.01 -26.44
CA ASN A 511 6.97 -59.09 -25.61
C ASN A 511 7.32 -59.82 -24.31
N HIS A 512 8.60 -59.89 -23.96
CA HIS A 512 9.10 -60.53 -22.74
C HIS A 512 9.53 -59.49 -21.72
#